data_AF-A0A428W4P3-F1
#
_entry.id   AF-A0A428W4P3-F1
#
_cell.length_a   1.000
_cell.length_b   1.000
_cell.length_c   1.000
_cell.angle_alpha   90.00
_cell.angle_beta   90.00
_cell.angle_gamma   90.00
#
_symmetry.space_group_name_H-M   'P 1'
#
loop_
_entity.id
_entity.type
_entity.pdbx_description
1 polymer ?
#
loop_
_entity_poly.entity_id
_entity_poly.type
_entity_poly.pdbx_seq_one_letter_code
_entity_poly.pdbx_strand_id
1 'polypeptide(L)'
;ETPAPRSEESVVEATAEWNFGTDEGWRAVQAVSQSAPATFTSAGLPRRRRGEQLLPGSAGPSTGATAPRPQRDAHDVRGRLRSFQQGIERGRHRTAQAAETNHETLEGE
;
A
#
# COMPACT_ATOMS: atom_id res chain seq x y z
N GLU A 1 8.18 -57.26 14.85
CA GLU A 1 8.67 -56.38 13.78
C GLU A 1 8.01 -55.03 13.97
N THR A 2 8.77 -54.04 14.47
CA THR A 2 8.27 -52.69 14.73
C THR A 2 8.73 -51.82 13.56
N PRO A 3 7.83 -51.30 12.70
CA PRO A 3 8.26 -50.41 11.63
C PRO A 3 8.63 -49.04 12.20
N ALA A 4 9.79 -48.54 11.75
CA ALA A 4 10.38 -47.25 12.13
C ALA A 4 9.57 -46.04 11.63
N PRO A 5 9.61 -44.88 12.31
CA PRO A 5 8.97 -43.66 11.83
C PRO A 5 9.75 -43.09 10.63
N ARG A 6 9.12 -43.02 9.45
CA ARG A 6 9.70 -42.46 8.22
C ARG A 6 9.02 -41.17 7.76
N SER A 7 8.54 -40.34 8.69
CA SER A 7 7.57 -39.29 8.32
C SER A 7 7.88 -37.88 8.82
N GLU A 8 9.00 -37.64 9.50
CA GLU A 8 9.31 -36.29 10.00
C GLU A 8 10.16 -35.47 9.03
N GLU A 9 10.98 -36.12 8.19
CA GLU A 9 11.91 -35.43 7.28
C GLU A 9 11.22 -34.85 6.03
N SER A 10 10.11 -35.42 5.57
CA SER A 10 9.39 -34.91 4.39
C SER A 10 8.53 -33.66 4.67
N VAL A 11 8.17 -33.40 5.92
CA VAL A 11 7.31 -32.26 6.29
C VAL A 11 8.10 -30.95 6.32
N VAL A 12 9.37 -30.99 6.75
CA VAL A 12 10.26 -29.82 6.75
C VAL A 12 10.67 -29.40 5.32
N GLU A 13 10.74 -30.36 4.40
CA GLU A 13 11.08 -30.07 3.00
C GLU A 13 9.89 -29.49 2.21
N ALA A 14 8.68 -30.04 2.40
CA ALA A 14 7.46 -29.52 1.78
C ALA A 14 7.08 -28.11 2.28
N THR A 15 7.45 -27.75 3.52
CA THR A 15 7.20 -26.39 4.05
C THR A 15 8.23 -25.37 3.57
N ALA A 16 9.44 -25.80 3.21
CA ALA A 16 10.44 -24.93 2.58
C ALA A 16 10.05 -24.54 1.15
N GLU A 17 9.35 -25.43 0.43
CA GLU A 17 8.86 -25.18 -0.94
C GLU A 17 7.70 -24.16 -1.01
N TRP A 18 7.03 -23.90 0.12
CA TRP A 18 5.92 -22.95 0.26
C TRP A 18 6.27 -21.73 1.14
N ASN A 19 7.53 -21.32 1.17
CA ASN A 19 7.96 -20.11 1.88
C ASN A 19 8.01 -18.91 0.94
N PHE A 20 7.22 -17.88 1.22
CA PHE A 20 7.19 -16.64 0.48
C PHE A 20 7.93 -15.52 1.22
N GLY A 21 8.47 -14.55 0.49
CA GLY A 21 9.13 -13.39 1.10
C GLY A 21 8.25 -12.60 2.09
N THR A 22 6.92 -12.70 1.98
CA THR A 22 5.94 -12.07 2.87
C THR A 22 5.80 -12.81 4.21
N ASP A 23 6.13 -14.10 4.28
CA ASP A 23 5.94 -14.94 5.47
C ASP A 23 6.86 -14.52 6.61
N GLU A 24 8.03 -13.99 6.28
CA GLU A 24 8.95 -13.40 7.26
C GLU A 24 8.34 -12.15 7.92
N GLY A 25 7.72 -11.29 7.11
CA GLY A 25 7.00 -10.12 7.60
C GLY A 25 5.85 -10.53 8.53
N TRP A 26 5.06 -11.53 8.13
CA TRP A 26 3.95 -12.03 8.93
C TRP A 26 4.41 -12.65 10.27
N ARG A 27 5.46 -13.48 10.25
CA ARG A 27 6.06 -14.05 11.48
C ARG A 27 6.59 -12.96 12.41
N ALA A 28 7.22 -11.92 11.88
CA ALA A 28 7.68 -10.78 12.68
C ALA A 28 6.53 -10.03 13.35
N VAL A 29 5.42 -9.81 12.64
CA VAL A 29 4.21 -9.19 13.23
C VAL A 29 3.63 -10.03 14.36
N GLN A 30 3.55 -11.34 14.15
CA GLN A 30 3.03 -12.26 15.16
C GLN A 30 3.88 -12.25 16.43
N ALA A 31 5.21 -12.27 16.30
CA ALA A 31 6.13 -12.18 17.43
C ALA A 31 5.96 -10.88 18.24
N VAL A 32 5.82 -9.73 17.56
CA VAL A 32 5.59 -8.43 18.23
C VAL A 32 4.27 -8.41 19.00
N SER A 33 3.21 -9.00 18.44
CA SER A 33 1.90 -9.08 19.11
C SER A 33 1.89 -9.94 20.39
N GLN A 34 2.80 -10.92 20.47
CA GLN A 34 2.94 -11.80 21.63
C GLN A 34 3.89 -11.26 22.71
N SER A 35 4.60 -10.15 22.43
CA SER A 35 5.57 -9.58 23.37
C SER A 35 4.89 -9.03 24.62
N ALA A 36 5.40 -9.44 25.79
CA ALA A 36 4.97 -8.89 27.08
C ALA A 36 5.46 -7.43 27.24
N PRO A 37 4.70 -6.58 27.96
CA PRO A 37 5.09 -5.20 28.22
C PRO A 37 6.28 -5.12 29.18
N ALA A 38 7.33 -4.38 28.79
CA ALA A 38 8.57 -4.26 29.56
C ALA A 38 8.44 -3.37 30.82
N THR A 39 7.50 -2.43 30.83
CA THR A 39 7.32 -1.50 31.96
C THR A 39 5.84 -1.24 32.24
N PHE A 40 5.53 -0.98 33.51
CA PHE A 40 4.20 -0.64 33.99
C PHE A 40 4.20 0.76 34.61
N THR A 41 3.06 1.44 34.62
CA THR A 41 2.85 2.68 35.35
C THR A 41 2.65 2.39 36.85
N SER A 42 2.66 3.43 37.69
CA SER A 42 2.35 3.29 39.13
C SER A 42 0.97 2.70 39.42
N ALA A 43 0.03 2.83 38.47
CA ALA A 43 -1.30 2.24 38.53
C ALA A 43 -1.34 0.77 38.03
N GLY A 44 -0.20 0.18 37.66
CA GLY A 44 -0.11 -1.21 37.19
C GLY A 44 -0.53 -1.42 35.72
N LEU A 45 -0.73 -0.35 34.93
CA LEU A 45 -1.05 -0.48 33.52
C LEU A 45 0.22 -0.60 32.66
N PRO A 46 0.23 -1.40 31.58
CA PRO A 46 1.33 -1.44 30.63
C PRO A 46 1.68 -0.04 30.09
N ARG A 47 2.93 0.37 30.27
CA ARG A 47 3.42 1.66 29.77
C ARG A 47 3.83 1.50 28.30
N ARG A 48 3.27 2.33 27.43
CA ARG A 48 3.56 2.32 25.98
C ARG A 48 4.67 3.33 25.65
N ARG A 49 5.65 2.95 24.82
CA ARG A 49 6.60 3.90 24.21
C ARG A 49 6.30 4.06 22.72
N ARG A 50 6.40 5.29 22.23
CA ARG A 50 6.21 5.58 20.80
C ARG A 50 7.28 4.84 19.99
N GLY A 51 6.83 4.06 19.00
CA GLY A 51 7.72 3.39 18.04
C GLY A 51 8.31 2.05 18.52
N GLU A 52 7.96 1.58 19.72
CA GLU A 52 8.50 0.33 20.28
C GLU A 52 7.94 -0.94 19.59
N GLN A 53 6.72 -0.86 19.04
CA GLN A 53 6.04 -1.97 18.35
C GLN A 53 5.90 -1.72 16.84
N LEU A 54 6.91 -1.13 16.21
CA LEU A 54 6.90 -0.93 14.76
C LEU A 54 7.11 -2.26 14.03
N LEU A 55 6.27 -2.50 13.04
CA LEU A 55 6.31 -3.70 12.19
C LEU A 55 7.25 -3.48 11.00
N PRO A 56 7.79 -4.53 10.37
CA PRO A 56 8.50 -4.41 9.10
C PRO A 56 7.66 -3.63 8.07
N GLY A 57 8.26 -2.64 7.41
CA GLY A 57 7.56 -1.76 6.46
C GLY A 57 6.79 -0.59 7.09
N SER A 58 6.73 -0.50 8.42
CA SER A 58 6.18 0.69 9.09
C SER A 58 7.10 1.88 8.88
N ALA A 59 6.51 3.06 8.67
CA ALA A 59 7.30 4.29 8.68
C ALA A 59 7.96 4.44 10.06
N GLY A 60 9.31 4.45 10.06
CA GLY A 60 10.09 4.68 11.27
C GLY A 60 9.70 6.00 11.95
N PRO A 61 10.07 6.20 13.23
CA PRO A 61 9.93 7.52 13.84
C PRO A 61 10.58 8.54 12.91
N SER A 62 9.88 9.65 12.62
CA SER A 62 10.42 10.74 11.80
C SER A 62 11.79 11.16 12.34
N THR A 63 12.85 10.59 11.77
CA THR A 63 14.24 10.95 12.04
C THR A 63 14.48 12.20 11.22
N GLY A 64 13.97 13.33 11.73
CA GLY A 64 14.25 14.69 11.27
C GLY A 64 14.93 14.83 9.92
N ALA A 65 14.19 14.54 8.84
CA ALA A 65 14.45 15.02 7.50
C ALA A 65 13.16 14.80 6.72
N THR A 66 12.23 15.75 6.83
CA THR A 66 11.23 15.91 5.77
C THR A 66 12.05 16.14 4.50
N ALA A 67 12.17 15.11 3.65
CA ALA A 67 12.76 15.27 2.34
C ALA A 67 12.18 16.55 1.74
N PRO A 68 13.02 17.46 1.20
CA PRO A 68 12.55 18.74 0.73
C PRO A 68 11.40 18.48 -0.24
N ARG A 69 10.20 18.95 0.10
CA ARG A 69 9.07 18.87 -0.82
C ARG A 69 9.55 19.51 -2.12
N PRO A 70 9.40 18.83 -3.27
CA PRO A 70 9.83 19.41 -4.54
C PRO A 70 9.18 20.79 -4.66
N GLN A 71 10.02 21.82 -4.76
CA GLN A 71 9.54 23.19 -4.97
C GLN A 71 8.85 23.20 -6.33
N ARG A 72 7.54 23.43 -6.33
CA ARG A 72 6.74 23.50 -7.56
C ARG A 72 6.49 24.97 -7.87
N ASP A 73 6.85 25.39 -9.08
CA ASP A 73 6.50 26.72 -9.58
C ASP A 73 4.99 26.80 -9.83
N ALA A 74 4.34 27.80 -9.24
CA ALA A 74 2.91 28.04 -9.38
C ALA A 74 2.49 28.29 -10.83
N HIS A 75 3.37 28.91 -11.64
CA HIS A 75 3.06 29.19 -13.04
C HIS A 75 3.05 27.91 -13.88
N ASP A 76 4.03 27.02 -13.70
CA ASP A 76 4.10 25.72 -14.38
C ASP A 76 2.88 24.84 -14.02
N VAL A 77 2.55 24.74 -12.72
CA VAL A 77 1.38 23.97 -12.28
C VAL A 77 0.09 24.50 -12.89
N ARG A 78 -0.08 25.84 -12.92
CA ARG A 78 -1.26 26.48 -13.52
C ARG A 78 -1.33 26.21 -15.03
N GLY A 79 -0.20 26.29 -15.72
CA GLY A 79 -0.12 25.99 -17.15
C GLY A 79 -0.58 24.56 -17.47
N ARG A 80 -0.01 23.57 -16.76
CA ARG A 80 -0.37 22.15 -16.92
C ARG A 80 -1.85 21.89 -16.64
N LEU A 81 -2.38 22.47 -15.55
CA LEU A 81 -3.78 22.30 -15.18
C LEU A 81 -4.72 22.90 -16.23
N ARG A 82 -4.38 24.08 -16.77
CA ARG A 82 -5.16 24.72 -17.83
C ARG A 82 -5.19 23.89 -19.11
N SER A 83 -4.04 23.36 -19.54
CA SER A 83 -3.97 22.49 -20.73
C SER A 83 -4.78 21.21 -20.54
N PHE A 84 -4.75 20.63 -19.34
CA PHE A 84 -5.56 19.46 -19.01
C PHE A 84 -7.06 19.74 -19.09
N GLN A 85 -7.53 20.83 -18.48
CA GLN A 85 -8.94 21.24 -18.54
C GLN A 85 -9.39 21.51 -19.98
N GLN A 86 -8.58 22.23 -20.76
CA GLN A 86 -8.84 22.46 -22.19
C GLN A 86 -8.91 21.15 -23.00
N GLY A 87 -8.07 20.16 -22.65
CA GLY A 87 -8.10 18.83 -23.26
C GLY A 87 -9.42 18.10 -22.96
N ILE A 88 -9.88 18.13 -21.71
CA ILE A 88 -11.16 17.55 -21.30
C ILE A 88 -12.32 18.22 -22.04
N GLU A 89 -12.37 19.55 -22.02
CA GLU A 89 -13.42 20.31 -22.69
C GLU A 89 -13.47 19.98 -24.18
N ARG A 90 -12.33 20.00 -24.88
CA ARG A 90 -12.26 19.65 -26.31
C ARG A 90 -12.70 18.22 -26.56
N GLY A 91 -12.34 17.27 -25.69
CA GLY A 91 -12.79 15.89 -25.76
C GLY A 91 -14.32 15.81 -25.68
N ARG A 92 -14.93 16.49 -24.70
CA ARG A 92 -16.39 16.52 -24.52
C ARG A 92 -17.13 17.16 -25.69
N HIS A 93 -16.61 18.27 -26.21
CA HIS A 93 -17.22 18.94 -27.36
C HIS A 93 -17.18 18.06 -28.61
N ARG A 94 -16.07 17.36 -28.86
CA ARG A 94 -15.98 16.41 -29.98
C ARG A 94 -16.95 15.24 -29.84
N THR A 95 -17.09 14.67 -28.64
CA THR A 95 -18.06 13.59 -28.40
C THR A 95 -19.51 14.07 -28.52
N ALA A 96 -19.81 15.30 -28.08
CA ALA A 96 -21.13 15.89 -28.23
C ALA A 96 -21.47 16.16 -29.70
N GLN A 97 -20.54 16.77 -30.45
CA GLN A 97 -20.70 17.00 -31.89
C GLN A 97 -20.87 15.68 -32.66
N ALA A 98 -20.09 14.65 -32.33
CA ALA A 98 -20.26 13.34 -32.95
C ALA A 98 -21.65 12.72 -32.66
N ALA A 99 -22.21 12.93 -31.47
CA ALA A 99 -23.55 12.46 -31.14
C ALA A 99 -24.64 13.24 -31.93
N GLU A 100 -24.49 14.55 -32.07
CA GLU A 100 -25.40 15.40 -32.86
C GLU A 100 -25.39 15.03 -34.36
N THR A 101 -24.21 14.79 -34.95
CA THR A 101 -24.11 14.36 -36.36
C THR A 101 -24.74 12.99 -36.61
N ASN A 102 -24.65 12.08 -35.63
CA ASN A 102 -25.30 10.77 -35.74
C ASN A 102 -26.83 10.88 -35.60
N HIS A 103 -27.33 11.84 -34.81
CA HIS A 103 -28.77 12.09 -34.67
C HIS A 103 -29.37 12.68 -35.95
N GLU A 104 -28.71 13.65 -36.59
CA GLU A 104 -29.17 14.27 -37.84
C GLU A 104 -29.19 13.29 -39.02
N THR A 105 -28.27 12.32 -39.05
CA THR A 105 -28.24 11.27 -40.09
C THR A 105 -29.39 10.26 -39.93
N LEU A 106 -29.91 10.06 -38.71
CA LEU A 106 -31.00 9.11 -38.46
C LEU A 106 -32.40 9.67 -38.75
N GLU A 107 -32.57 10.99 -38.73
CA GLU A 107 -33.89 11.65 -38.92
C GLU A 107 -34.17 12.07 -40.38
N GLY A 108 -33.20 11.86 -41.29
CA GLY A 108 -33.25 12.34 -42.69
C GLY A 108 -33.43 11.27 -43.78
N GLU A 109 -33.65 9.99 -43.43
CA GLU A 109 -34.04 8.91 -44.37
C GLU A 109 -35.55 8.60 -44.33
#